data_AF-A0A534SK19-F1
#
_entry.id   AF-A0A534SK19-F1
#
_cell.length_a   1.000
_cell.length_b   1.000
_cell.length_c   1.000
_cell.angle_alpha   90.00
_cell.angle_beta   90.00
_cell.angle_gamma   90.00
#
_symmetry.space_group_name_H-M   'P 1'
#
loop_
_entity.id
_entity.type
_entity.pdbx_description
1 polymer ?
#
loop_
_entity_poly.entity_id
_entity_poly.type
_entity_poly.pdbx_seq_one_letter_code
_entity_poly.pdbx_strand_id
1 'polypeptide(L)'
;MTAATPVKDKRLLLGRIERGEVSFVVGTHALIQDEVRAPHMGLGVIDEQHRFGVMQRLSLQRLIAGSENASPSSRQPHTLLMSATPIPRSLAMVLYGDMEVSFVDEMPPGRTPVQTKVFSERERRQVYTIVLDELKRGHQAFIVLPLVEASEQLQQVRDATQMAEKMHQTLFKEIKSCARSVTASSDFSSRPP
;
A
#
# COMPACT_ATOMS: atom_id res chain seq x y z
N MET A 1 -13.20 6.23 5.02
CA MET A 1 -13.98 4.98 5.09
C MET A 1 -13.03 3.82 4.90
N THR A 2 -12.92 2.99 5.92
CA THR A 2 -12.06 1.79 5.93
C THR A 2 -12.87 0.63 6.49
N ALA A 3 -12.31 -0.58 6.47
CA ALA A 3 -12.96 -1.76 7.07
C ALA A 3 -13.29 -1.58 8.57
N ALA A 4 -12.59 -0.67 9.26
CA ALA A 4 -12.83 -0.35 10.67
C ALA A 4 -13.97 0.65 10.92
N THR A 5 -14.58 1.22 9.87
CA THR A 5 -15.69 2.18 10.03
C THR A 5 -16.96 1.44 10.45
N PRO A 6 -17.63 1.80 11.58
CA PRO A 6 -18.85 1.14 12.02
C PRO A 6 -19.95 1.18 10.95
N VAL A 7 -20.72 0.09 10.84
CA VAL A 7 -21.75 -0.08 9.78
C VAL A 7 -22.79 1.04 9.79
N LYS A 8 -23.20 1.50 10.99
CA LYS A 8 -24.16 2.60 11.15
C LYS A 8 -23.62 3.92 10.57
N ASP A 9 -22.37 4.23 10.87
CA ASP A 9 -21.70 5.45 10.42
C ASP A 9 -21.40 5.38 8.92
N LYS A 10 -21.04 4.19 8.43
CA LYS A 10 -20.89 3.89 7.00
C LYS A 10 -22.18 4.24 6.24
N ARG A 11 -23.33 3.77 6.71
CA ARG A 11 -24.64 4.05 6.06
C ARG A 11 -24.99 5.53 6.04
N LEU A 12 -24.73 6.24 7.15
CA LEU A 12 -24.98 7.68 7.22
C LEU A 12 -24.09 8.43 6.23
N LEU A 13 -22.79 8.10 6.20
CA LEU A 13 -21.82 8.73 5.29
C LEU A 13 -22.17 8.48 3.82
N LEU A 14 -22.56 7.25 3.45
CA LEU A 14 -22.97 6.94 2.07
C LEU A 14 -24.15 7.80 1.62
N GLY A 15 -25.18 7.96 2.46
CA GLY A 15 -26.30 8.83 2.13
C GLY A 15 -25.91 10.31 1.99
N ARG A 16 -24.94 10.79 2.77
CA ARG A 16 -24.41 12.16 2.65
C ARG A 16 -23.59 12.34 1.37
N ILE A 17 -22.81 11.33 0.97
CA ILE A 17 -22.03 11.33 -0.28
C ILE A 17 -22.97 11.38 -1.48
N GLU A 18 -24.02 10.56 -1.48
CA GLU A 18 -25.01 10.51 -2.56
C GLU A 18 -25.73 11.86 -2.75
N ARG A 19 -26.05 12.55 -1.64
CA ARG A 19 -26.66 13.90 -1.66
C ARG A 19 -25.67 15.04 -1.95
N GLY A 20 -24.38 14.76 -2.10
CA GLY A 20 -23.36 15.79 -2.33
C GLY A 20 -23.04 16.66 -1.11
N GLU A 21 -23.37 16.21 0.11
CA GLU A 21 -23.10 16.92 1.37
C GLU A 21 -21.67 16.70 1.89
N VAL A 22 -20.85 15.96 1.15
CA VAL A 22 -19.48 15.61 1.49
C VAL A 22 -18.54 16.11 0.41
N SER A 23 -17.63 16.99 0.78
CA SER A 23 -16.67 17.60 -0.16
C SER A 23 -15.45 16.72 -0.43
N PHE A 24 -15.09 15.85 0.52
CA PHE A 24 -13.89 15.00 0.41
C PHE A 24 -14.08 13.67 1.14
N VAL A 25 -13.69 12.59 0.48
CA VAL A 25 -13.77 11.23 1.04
C VAL A 25 -12.41 10.57 0.86
N VAL A 26 -11.85 10.10 1.97
CA VAL A 26 -10.66 9.24 1.96
C VAL A 26 -11.09 7.84 2.32
N GLY A 27 -10.59 6.83 1.61
CA GLY A 27 -10.79 5.45 1.99
C GLY A 27 -9.93 4.51 1.19
N THR A 28 -10.03 3.23 1.51
CA THR A 28 -9.35 2.16 0.77
C THR A 28 -10.20 1.74 -0.43
N HIS A 29 -9.75 0.72 -1.16
CA HIS A 29 -10.52 0.07 -2.23
C HIS A 29 -11.93 -0.37 -1.85
N ALA A 30 -12.21 -0.49 -0.54
CA ALA A 30 -13.57 -0.72 -0.06
C ALA A 30 -14.56 0.30 -0.63
N LEU A 31 -14.15 1.58 -0.80
CA LEU A 31 -14.98 2.62 -1.41
C LEU A 31 -15.42 2.32 -2.85
N ILE A 32 -14.66 1.49 -3.55
CA ILE A 32 -14.88 1.10 -4.94
C ILE A 32 -15.67 -0.22 -5.03
N GLN A 33 -15.49 -1.10 -4.05
CA GLN A 33 -16.12 -2.42 -3.98
C GLN A 33 -17.53 -2.37 -3.36
N ASP A 34 -17.73 -1.49 -2.38
CA ASP A 34 -19.04 -1.18 -1.86
C ASP A 34 -19.82 -0.39 -2.92
N GLU A 35 -21.14 -0.57 -3.04
CA GLU A 35 -22.03 0.16 -3.98
C GLU A 35 -22.15 1.66 -3.62
N VAL A 36 -21.03 2.36 -3.53
CA VAL A 36 -20.97 3.79 -3.21
C VAL A 36 -21.44 4.58 -4.42
N ARG A 37 -22.46 5.40 -4.23
CA ARG A 37 -22.96 6.32 -5.25
C ARG A 37 -22.44 7.72 -4.96
N ALA A 38 -21.66 8.26 -5.88
CA ALA A 38 -21.07 9.59 -5.77
C ALA A 38 -21.38 10.40 -7.05
N PRO A 39 -22.64 10.78 -7.28
CA PRO A 39 -23.08 11.43 -8.51
C PRO A 39 -22.44 12.81 -8.74
N HIS A 40 -21.92 13.44 -7.68
CA HIS A 40 -21.30 14.77 -7.71
C HIS A 40 -19.76 14.72 -7.70
N MET A 41 -19.16 13.55 -7.93
CA MET A 41 -17.70 13.40 -7.91
C MET A 41 -17.03 14.08 -9.12
N GLY A 42 -16.15 15.06 -8.85
CA GLY A 42 -15.39 15.76 -9.89
C GLY A 42 -13.95 15.26 -10.08
N LEU A 43 -13.33 14.69 -9.04
CA LEU A 43 -11.94 14.23 -9.04
C LEU A 43 -11.79 12.94 -8.22
N GLY A 44 -11.12 11.95 -8.78
CA GLY A 44 -10.66 10.74 -8.09
C GLY A 44 -9.14 10.71 -8.02
N VAL A 45 -8.60 10.62 -6.81
CA VAL A 45 -7.17 10.43 -6.56
C VAL A 45 -6.95 9.00 -6.10
N ILE A 46 -6.06 8.29 -6.78
CA ILE A 46 -5.73 6.90 -6.51
C ILE A 46 -4.23 6.83 -6.22
N ASP A 47 -3.86 6.29 -5.06
CA ASP A 47 -2.48 6.15 -4.61
C ASP A 47 -2.04 4.67 -4.58
N GLU A 48 -0.77 4.41 -4.92
CA GLU A 48 -0.07 3.12 -4.89
C GLU A 48 -0.86 1.91 -5.46
N GLN A 49 -1.25 1.97 -6.74
CA GLN A 49 -1.94 0.86 -7.41
C GLN A 49 -1.08 0.09 -8.42
N HIS A 50 -0.71 -1.15 -8.06
CA HIS A 50 0.03 -2.05 -8.95
C HIS A 50 -0.84 -3.08 -9.69
N ARG A 51 -2.15 -3.15 -9.45
CA ARG A 51 -3.03 -4.02 -10.25
C ARG A 51 -4.17 -3.26 -10.92
N PHE A 52 -3.88 -2.84 -12.14
CA PHE A 52 -4.80 -2.57 -13.27
C PHE A 52 -5.56 -1.24 -13.29
N GLY A 53 -4.93 -0.23 -13.91
CA GLY A 53 -5.51 1.07 -14.30
C GLY A 53 -6.87 0.98 -15.00
N VAL A 54 -7.10 -0.06 -15.80
CA VAL A 54 -8.34 -0.27 -16.56
C VAL A 54 -9.53 -0.62 -15.66
N MET A 55 -9.34 -1.51 -14.68
CA MET A 55 -10.41 -1.92 -13.76
C MET A 55 -10.81 -0.80 -12.81
N GLN A 56 -9.86 0.08 -12.44
CA GLN A 56 -10.13 1.22 -11.58
C GLN A 56 -10.93 2.31 -12.30
N ARG A 57 -10.69 2.55 -13.58
CA ARG A 57 -11.51 3.49 -14.38
C ARG A 57 -12.95 3.04 -14.53
N LEU A 58 -13.17 1.76 -14.87
CA LEU A 58 -14.51 1.17 -14.90
C LEU A 58 -15.18 1.29 -13.53
N SER A 59 -14.41 1.17 -12.47
CA SER A 59 -14.90 1.29 -11.11
C SER A 59 -15.29 2.72 -10.73
N LEU A 60 -14.47 3.73 -11.08
CA LEU A 60 -14.82 5.14 -10.89
C LEU A 60 -16.02 5.55 -11.74
N GLN A 61 -16.14 4.99 -12.96
CA GLN A 61 -17.33 5.17 -13.79
C GLN A 61 -18.57 4.56 -13.14
N ARG A 62 -18.48 3.39 -12.49
CA ARG A 62 -19.59 2.79 -11.72
C ARG A 62 -20.05 3.67 -10.55
N LEU A 63 -19.14 4.36 -9.87
CA LEU A 63 -19.49 5.30 -8.79
C LEU A 63 -20.42 6.43 -9.27
N ILE A 64 -20.37 6.77 -10.56
CA ILE A 64 -21.13 7.85 -11.20
C ILE A 64 -22.35 7.31 -11.98
N ALA A 65 -22.22 6.13 -12.59
CA ALA A 65 -23.24 5.52 -13.46
C ALA A 65 -24.50 5.02 -12.74
N GLY A 66 -24.52 5.00 -11.41
CA GLY A 66 -25.70 4.65 -10.61
C GLY A 66 -26.74 5.78 -10.46
N SER A 67 -26.52 6.95 -11.06
CA SER A 67 -27.43 8.08 -10.99
C SER A 67 -28.45 8.02 -12.13
N GLU A 68 -29.74 7.89 -11.80
CA GLU A 68 -30.85 7.91 -12.76
C GLU A 68 -30.95 9.23 -13.55
N ASN A 69 -30.13 10.23 -13.20
CA ASN A 69 -30.01 11.53 -13.88
C ASN A 69 -28.72 11.67 -14.70
N ALA A 70 -28.08 10.56 -15.09
CA ALA A 70 -26.93 10.58 -16.00
C ALA A 70 -27.38 10.99 -17.41
N SER A 71 -27.54 12.30 -17.61
CA SER A 71 -27.53 12.89 -18.94
C SER A 71 -26.29 12.38 -19.69
N PRO A 72 -26.33 12.15 -21.01
CA PRO A 72 -25.15 11.82 -21.82
C PRO A 72 -24.00 12.86 -21.73
N SER A 73 -24.24 13.97 -21.04
CA SER A 73 -23.27 15.02 -20.64
C SER A 73 -22.68 14.84 -19.23
N SER A 74 -22.96 13.73 -18.53
CA SER A 74 -22.36 13.37 -17.24
C SER A 74 -20.85 13.32 -17.38
N ARG A 75 -20.18 14.41 -16.97
CA ARG A 75 -18.73 14.59 -17.09
C ARG A 75 -18.03 13.45 -16.40
N GLN A 76 -17.11 12.81 -17.11
CA GLN A 76 -16.19 11.87 -16.50
C GLN A 76 -15.36 12.62 -15.44
N PRO A 77 -15.13 12.03 -14.26
CA PRO A 77 -14.37 12.68 -13.22
C PRO A 77 -12.91 12.77 -13.68
N HIS A 78 -12.24 13.85 -13.32
CA HIS A 78 -10.78 13.90 -13.45
C HIS A 78 -10.20 12.76 -12.62
N THR A 79 -9.21 12.05 -13.15
CA THR A 79 -8.59 10.91 -12.45
C THR A 79 -7.09 11.15 -12.36
N LEU A 80 -6.58 11.19 -11.14
CA LEU A 80 -5.16 11.28 -10.85
C LEU A 80 -4.70 9.96 -10.25
N LEU A 81 -3.77 9.29 -10.94
CA LEU A 81 -3.11 8.09 -10.45
C LEU A 81 -1.70 8.45 -10.00
N MET A 82 -1.37 8.10 -8.76
CA MET A 82 -0.07 8.30 -8.15
C MET A 82 0.55 6.95 -7.80
N SER A 83 1.87 6.85 -8.01
CA SER A 83 2.67 5.66 -7.69
C SER A 83 4.08 6.12 -7.34
N ALA A 84 4.61 5.66 -6.20
CA ALA A 84 6.00 5.89 -5.84
C ALA A 84 6.94 4.90 -6.51
N THR A 85 6.43 3.77 -7.04
CA THR A 85 7.29 2.83 -7.76
C THR A 85 7.60 3.35 -9.16
N PRO A 86 8.90 3.44 -9.53
CA PRO A 86 9.28 3.84 -10.88
C PRO A 86 8.85 2.77 -11.88
N ILE A 87 7.75 3.04 -12.57
CA ILE A 87 7.32 2.23 -13.72
C ILE A 87 8.14 2.71 -14.91
N PRO A 88 8.85 1.81 -15.64
CA PRO A 88 9.55 2.20 -16.85
C PRO A 88 8.61 2.96 -17.79
N ARG A 89 9.06 4.10 -18.32
CA ARG A 89 8.23 4.99 -19.15
C ARG A 89 7.51 4.26 -20.29
N SER A 90 8.21 3.35 -20.96
CA SER A 90 7.65 2.51 -22.02
C SER A 90 6.54 1.58 -21.52
N LEU A 91 6.70 0.99 -20.33
CA LEU A 91 5.67 0.16 -19.70
C LEU A 91 4.46 1.01 -19.27
N ALA A 92 4.69 2.22 -18.76
CA ALA A 92 3.63 3.14 -18.39
C ALA A 92 2.77 3.54 -19.61
N MET A 93 3.37 3.80 -20.77
CA MET A 93 2.63 4.08 -22.01
C MET A 93 1.77 2.90 -22.48
N VAL A 94 2.18 1.66 -22.22
CA VAL A 94 1.38 0.47 -22.57
C VAL A 94 0.27 0.23 -21.55
N LEU A 95 0.57 0.34 -20.26
CA LEU A 95 -0.39 0.06 -19.18
C LEU A 95 -1.42 1.18 -18.99
N TYR A 96 -1.01 2.42 -19.19
CA TYR A 96 -1.81 3.61 -18.92
C TYR A 96 -2.14 4.41 -20.18
N GLY A 97 -1.63 4.02 -21.36
CA GLY A 97 -2.15 4.34 -22.69
C GLY A 97 -2.61 5.77 -22.93
N ASP A 98 -3.85 6.05 -22.51
CA ASP A 98 -4.58 7.29 -22.69
C ASP A 98 -4.44 8.29 -21.53
N MET A 99 -3.61 8.00 -20.52
CA MET A 99 -3.26 8.90 -19.43
C MET A 99 -2.00 9.70 -19.75
N GLU A 100 -2.03 11.00 -19.48
CA GLU A 100 -0.82 11.82 -19.45
C GLU A 100 0.02 11.43 -18.23
N VAL A 101 1.29 11.07 -18.47
CA VAL A 101 2.21 10.61 -17.43
C VAL A 101 3.17 11.73 -17.07
N SER A 102 3.18 12.12 -15.80
CA SER A 102 4.15 13.04 -15.23
C SER A 102 5.10 12.30 -14.29
N PHE A 103 6.37 12.71 -14.26
CA PHE A 103 7.41 12.13 -13.41
C PHE A 103 7.90 13.18 -12.42
N VAL A 104 7.99 12.79 -11.15
CA VAL A 104 8.63 13.58 -10.09
C VAL A 104 9.81 12.78 -9.59
N ASP A 105 11.01 13.14 -10.06
CA ASP A 105 12.28 12.46 -9.78
C ASP A 105 13.15 13.18 -8.74
N GLU A 106 12.76 14.41 -8.36
CA GLU A 106 13.43 15.18 -7.33
C GLU A 106 13.03 14.74 -5.93
N MET A 107 14.02 14.72 -5.04
CA MET A 107 13.83 14.44 -3.62
C MET A 107 13.54 15.76 -2.88
N PRO A 108 12.65 15.77 -1.87
CA PRO A 108 12.46 16.96 -1.06
C PRO A 108 13.77 17.37 -0.37
N PRO A 109 14.02 18.69 -0.18
CA PRO A 109 15.24 19.16 0.44
C PRO A 109 15.40 18.60 1.85
N GLY A 110 16.62 18.21 2.21
CA GLY A 110 16.94 17.63 3.51
C GLY A 110 16.75 16.11 3.61
N ARG A 111 16.33 15.42 2.53
CA ARG A 111 16.25 13.95 2.53
C ARG A 111 17.64 13.31 2.51
N THR A 112 18.02 12.65 3.60
CA THR A 112 19.29 11.91 3.68
C THR A 112 19.19 10.59 2.91
N PRO A 113 20.15 10.26 2.03
CA PRO A 113 20.18 8.98 1.32
C PRO A 113 20.26 7.79 2.28
N VAL A 114 19.53 6.72 1.96
CA VAL A 114 19.60 5.46 2.71
C VAL A 114 20.89 4.73 2.34
N GLN A 115 21.67 4.31 3.35
CA GLN A 115 22.83 3.45 3.13
C GLN A 115 22.40 1.99 2.99
N THR A 116 22.53 1.44 1.79
CA THR A 116 22.21 0.03 1.51
C THR A 116 23.46 -0.84 1.60
N LYS A 117 23.40 -1.92 2.37
CA LYS A 117 24.48 -2.92 2.49
C LYS A 117 23.92 -4.32 2.28
N VAL A 118 24.68 -5.16 1.58
CA VAL A 118 24.34 -6.56 1.32
C VAL A 118 25.27 -7.44 2.14
N PHE A 119 24.71 -8.43 2.83
CA PHE A 119 25.44 -9.36 3.69
C PHE A 119 25.14 -10.79 3.27
N SER A 120 26.15 -11.65 3.36
CA SER A 120 26.00 -13.09 3.18
C SER A 120 25.43 -13.75 4.45
N GLU A 121 24.93 -14.98 4.32
CA GLU A 121 24.37 -15.73 5.46
C GLU A 121 25.41 -15.98 6.59
N ARG A 122 26.71 -16.02 6.25
CA ARG A 122 27.81 -16.14 7.23
C ARG A 122 27.94 -14.89 8.10
N GLU A 123 27.61 -13.72 7.55
CA GLU A 123 27.71 -12.42 8.20
C GLU A 123 26.43 -12.06 8.98
N ARG A 124 25.43 -12.96 9.02
CA ARG A 124 24.16 -12.70 9.68
C ARG A 124 24.29 -12.26 11.14
N ARG A 125 25.29 -12.77 11.89
CA ARG A 125 25.54 -12.32 13.26
C ARG A 125 25.92 -10.83 13.32
N GLN A 126 26.69 -10.35 12.35
CA GLN A 126 27.07 -8.94 12.25
C GLN A 126 25.85 -8.06 12.00
N VAL A 127 24.91 -8.50 11.16
CA VAL A 127 23.64 -7.79 10.93
C VAL A 127 22.87 -7.62 12.23
N TYR A 128 22.78 -8.68 13.04
CA TYR A 128 22.11 -8.59 14.35
C TYR A 128 22.80 -7.64 15.30
N THR A 129 24.14 -7.59 15.33
CA THR A 129 24.88 -6.61 16.12
C THR A 129 24.54 -5.18 15.69
N ILE A 130 24.55 -4.89 14.39
CA ILE A 130 24.20 -3.56 13.85
C ILE A 130 22.78 -3.17 14.26
N VAL A 131 21.82 -4.08 14.10
CA VAL A 131 20.42 -3.82 14.48
C VAL A 131 20.30 -3.58 15.99
N LEU A 132 20.97 -4.37 16.82
CA LEU A 132 20.95 -4.22 18.27
C LEU A 132 21.54 -2.88 18.71
N ASP A 133 22.63 -2.44 18.10
CA ASP A 133 23.27 -1.17 18.43
C ASP A 133 22.37 0.01 18.08
N GLU A 134 21.67 -0.03 16.94
CA GLU A 134 20.68 0.98 16.57
C GLU A 134 19.47 0.99 17.52
N LEU A 135 18.97 -0.19 17.91
CA LEU A 135 17.86 -0.27 18.87
C LEU A 135 18.27 0.24 20.26
N LYS A 136 19.52 0.00 20.71
CA LYS A 136 20.05 0.53 21.98
C LYS A 136 20.15 2.05 21.98
N ARG A 137 20.31 2.67 20.80
CA ARG A 137 20.29 4.13 20.62
C ARG A 137 18.87 4.71 20.61
N GLY A 138 17.84 3.87 20.76
CA GLY A 138 16.44 4.27 20.76
C GLY A 138 15.82 4.35 19.35
N HIS A 139 16.52 3.88 18.32
CA HIS A 139 15.96 3.81 16.97
C HIS A 139 15.04 2.59 16.81
N GLN A 140 14.39 2.49 15.64
CA GLN A 140 13.50 1.38 15.28
C GLN A 140 14.11 0.59 14.12
N ALA A 141 13.82 -0.72 14.09
CA ALA A 141 14.25 -1.61 13.02
C ALA A 141 13.08 -2.41 12.47
N PHE A 142 13.01 -2.55 11.14
CA PHE A 142 12.06 -3.42 10.45
C PHE A 142 12.77 -4.68 9.96
N ILE A 143 12.20 -5.85 10.24
CA ILE A 143 12.68 -7.14 9.74
C ILE A 143 11.60 -7.72 8.85
N VAL A 144 11.87 -7.80 7.55
CA VAL A 144 10.94 -8.35 6.55
C VAL A 144 11.35 -9.79 6.25
N LEU A 145 10.43 -10.73 6.44
CA LEU A 145 10.60 -12.13 6.10
C LEU A 145 9.64 -12.46 4.94
N PRO A 146 10.10 -13.07 3.84
CA PRO A 146 9.31 -13.21 2.62
C PRO A 146 8.15 -14.20 2.73
N LEU A 147 8.13 -15.08 3.73
CA LEU A 147 7.11 -16.12 3.88
C LEU A 147 6.52 -16.12 5.29
N VAL A 148 5.19 -16.16 5.34
CA VAL A 148 4.39 -16.15 6.57
C VAL A 148 4.15 -17.57 7.07
N GLU A 149 4.05 -18.55 6.15
CA GLU A 149 3.84 -19.97 6.43
C GLU A 149 4.84 -20.83 5.65
N ALA A 150 5.17 -22.01 6.19
CA ALA A 150 5.95 -23.01 5.47
C ALA A 150 5.11 -23.59 4.32
N SER A 151 5.43 -23.22 3.08
CA SER A 151 4.91 -23.96 1.92
C SER A 151 5.49 -25.38 1.96
N GLU A 152 4.65 -26.41 1.86
CA GLU A 152 5.07 -27.82 1.80
C GLU A 152 6.12 -28.08 0.69
N GLN A 153 6.21 -27.18 -0.30
CA GLN A 153 7.16 -27.24 -1.41
C GLN A 153 8.51 -26.54 -1.15
N LEU A 154 8.64 -25.74 -0.08
CA LEU A 154 9.84 -24.96 0.25
C LEU A 154 10.28 -25.21 1.71
N GLN A 155 10.74 -26.43 1.98
CA GLN A 155 11.23 -26.88 3.30
C GLN A 155 12.42 -26.07 3.87
N GLN A 156 12.98 -25.11 3.12
CA GLN A 156 14.12 -24.27 3.54
C GLN A 156 13.75 -22.85 4.00
N VAL A 157 12.48 -22.43 3.89
CA VAL A 157 12.11 -21.06 4.28
C VAL A 157 11.47 -21.05 5.67
N ARG A 158 12.05 -20.23 6.55
CA ARG A 158 11.70 -20.15 7.96
C ARG A 158 10.38 -19.39 8.12
N ASP A 159 9.47 -19.99 8.87
CA ASP A 159 8.21 -19.40 9.36
C ASP A 159 8.48 -18.04 10.05
N ALA A 160 7.83 -16.98 9.57
CA ALA A 160 7.97 -15.63 10.11
C ALA A 160 7.62 -15.54 11.60
N THR A 161 6.65 -16.34 12.04
CA THR A 161 6.15 -16.38 13.42
C THR A 161 7.17 -17.03 14.34
N GLN A 162 7.68 -18.21 13.97
CA GLN A 162 8.74 -18.90 14.71
C GLN A 162 10.04 -18.09 14.72
N MET A 163 10.39 -17.44 13.60
CA MET A 163 11.58 -16.61 13.53
C MET A 163 11.44 -15.37 14.41
N ALA A 164 10.28 -14.70 14.39
CA ALA A 164 10.01 -13.56 15.27
C ALA A 164 10.09 -13.96 16.74
N GLU A 165 9.51 -15.11 17.10
CA GLU A 165 9.55 -15.63 18.47
C GLU A 165 10.97 -15.99 18.90
N LYS A 166 11.71 -16.72 18.06
CA LYS A 166 13.12 -17.05 18.30
C LYS A 166 13.97 -15.79 18.44
N MET A 167 13.80 -14.79 17.56
CA MET A 167 14.52 -13.52 17.63
C MET A 167 14.22 -12.77 18.92
N HIS A 168 12.96 -12.75 19.36
CA HIS A 168 12.57 -12.10 20.61
C HIS A 168 13.16 -12.81 21.84
N GLN A 169 13.07 -14.14 21.90
CA GLN A 169 13.55 -14.92 23.04
C GLN A 169 15.08 -14.97 23.14
N THR A 170 15.80 -14.86 22.01
CA THR A 170 17.26 -15.04 21.97
C THR A 170 18.03 -13.75 21.77
N LEU A 171 17.64 -12.90 20.81
CA LEU A 171 18.46 -11.76 20.37
C LEU A 171 17.99 -10.44 20.98
N PHE A 172 16.68 -10.24 21.16
CA PHE A 172 16.09 -8.95 21.56
C PHE A 172 15.44 -8.95 22.95
N LYS A 173 15.82 -9.90 23.81
CA LYS A 173 15.22 -10.13 25.14
C LYS A 173 15.26 -8.90 26.06
N GLU A 174 16.27 -8.05 25.92
CA GLU A 174 16.50 -6.88 26.77
C GLU A 174 15.78 -5.60 26.27
N ILE A 175 15.13 -5.65 25.10
CA ILE A 175 14.51 -4.48 24.48
C ILE A 175 13.03 -4.42 24.86
N LYS A 176 12.69 -3.47 25.74
CA LYS A 176 11.37 -3.35 26.40
C LYS A 176 10.19 -3.03 25.48
N SER A 177 10.41 -2.60 24.23
CA SER A 177 9.35 -2.07 23.34
C SER A 177 9.32 -2.71 21.94
N CYS A 178 9.52 -4.02 21.84
CA CYS A 178 9.31 -4.71 20.56
C CYS A 178 7.80 -4.91 20.33
N ALA A 179 7.16 -3.96 19.63
CA ALA A 179 5.78 -4.12 19.19
C ALA A 179 5.74 -5.25 18.14
N ARG A 180 5.07 -6.36 18.48
CA ARG A 180 4.83 -7.47 17.55
C ARG A 180 3.74 -7.05 16.57
N SER A 181 4.11 -6.45 15.44
CA SER A 181 3.24 -6.39 14.27
C SER A 181 3.84 -7.29 13.19
N VAL A 182 3.44 -8.55 13.19
CA VAL A 182 3.69 -9.44 12.04
C VAL A 182 2.66 -9.04 10.98
N THR A 183 3.09 -8.25 10.01
CA THR A 183 2.28 -7.88 8.86
C THR A 183 2.79 -8.67 7.65
N ALA A 184 1.95 -9.60 7.18
CA ALA A 184 2.18 -10.31 5.94
C ALA A 184 2.12 -9.34 4.75
N SER A 185 3.25 -9.08 4.08
CA SER A 185 3.25 -8.41 2.79
C SER A 185 3.34 -9.46 1.68
N SER A 186 2.22 -9.73 1.00
CA SER A 186 2.12 -10.72 -0.09
C SER A 186 2.71 -10.27 -1.42
N ASP A 187 3.29 -9.07 -1.52
CA ASP A 187 3.81 -8.51 -2.77
C ASP A 187 5.34 -8.37 -2.71
N PHE A 188 6.05 -9.49 -2.87
CA PHE A 188 7.43 -9.49 -3.33
C PHE A 188 7.51 -10.26 -4.65
N SER A 189 7.03 -9.63 -5.71
CA SER A 189 7.31 -10.08 -7.07
C SER A 189 8.81 -9.91 -7.32
N SER A 190 9.48 -11.04 -7.48
CA SER A 190 10.88 -11.20 -7.85
C SER A 190 11.26 -10.32 -9.06
N ARG A 191 12.24 -9.42 -8.88
CA ARG A 191 13.00 -8.85 -10.00
C ARG A 191 14.47 -9.30 -9.90
N PRO A 192 15.06 -9.83 -11.00
CA PRO A 192 16.51 -9.97 -11.11
C PRO A 192 17.20 -8.60 -11.25
N PRO A 193 18.53 -8.54 -11.08
CA PRO A 193 19.31 -7.29 -10.94
C PRO A 193 19.25 -6.36 -12.15
#